data_AF-A0A137S1Q0-F1
#
_entry.id   AF-A0A137S1Q0-F1
#
_cell.length_a   1.000
_cell.length_b   1.000
_cell.length_c   1.000
_cell.angle_alpha   90.00
_cell.angle_beta   90.00
_cell.angle_gamma   90.00
#
_symmetry.space_group_name_H-M   'P 1'
#
loop_
_entity.id
_entity.type
_entity.pdbx_description
1 polymer ?
#
loop_
_entity_poly.entity_id
_entity_poly.type
_entity_poly.pdbx_seq_one_letter_code
_entity_poly.pdbx_strand_id
1 'polypeptide(L)'
;MSLEPELKELQRQLAQIDMLDAPSDGGHSGFPEFTLLKRQNLKLKMYQEKGHELPHLHVDYSSQHHVASFAIKPPHRLEGTLKKKYEKAIVDWIKVNSEKLLTIWRQLQAGGDPKDLVPQLKGSA
;
A
#
# COMPACT_ATOMS: atom_id res chain seq x y z
N MET A 1 15.18 -5.62 -9.35
CA MET A 1 13.86 -6.26 -9.53
C MET A 1 12.84 -5.29 -8.96
N SER A 2 12.03 -4.65 -9.81
CA SER A 2 11.11 -3.62 -9.36
C SER A 2 9.82 -4.23 -8.79
N LEU A 3 9.19 -3.57 -7.81
CA LEU A 3 7.88 -3.94 -7.25
C LEU A 3 6.71 -3.18 -7.92
N GLU A 4 7.02 -2.43 -8.98
CA GLU A 4 6.06 -1.64 -9.74
C GLU A 4 4.82 -2.42 -10.23
N PRO A 5 4.94 -3.60 -10.87
CA PRO A 5 3.77 -4.31 -11.35
C PRO A 5 2.91 -4.85 -10.20
N GLU A 6 3.53 -5.34 -9.12
CA GLU A 6 2.80 -5.83 -7.95
C GLU A 6 2.10 -4.70 -7.20
N LEU A 7 2.71 -3.53 -7.13
CA LEU A 7 2.10 -2.36 -6.51
C LEU A 7 0.93 -1.82 -7.34
N LYS A 8 1.06 -1.84 -8.66
CA LYS A 8 -0.03 -1.47 -9.58
C LYS A 8 -1.23 -2.40 -9.43
N GLU A 9 -0.97 -3.69 -9.20
CA GLU A 9 -2.03 -4.65 -8.89
C GLU A 9 -2.69 -4.33 -7.54
N LEU A 10 -1.92 -4.06 -6.49
CA LEU A 10 -2.47 -3.65 -5.18
C LEU A 10 -3.34 -2.40 -5.32
N GLN A 11 -2.85 -1.37 -6.03
CA GLN A 11 -3.62 -0.16 -6.30
C GLN A 11 -4.95 -0.46 -6.99
N ARG A 12 -4.96 -1.37 -7.99
CA ARG A 12 -6.20 -1.80 -8.67
C ARG A 12 -7.15 -2.52 -7.73
N GLN A 13 -6.65 -3.40 -6.87
CA GLN A 13 -7.46 -4.11 -5.89
C GLN A 13 -8.12 -3.14 -4.90
N LEU A 14 -7.35 -2.19 -4.35
CA LEU A 14 -7.89 -1.19 -3.43
C LEU A 14 -8.93 -0.28 -4.11
N ALA A 15 -8.69 0.11 -5.36
CA ALA A 15 -9.64 0.90 -6.14
C ALA A 15 -10.95 0.14 -6.43
N GLN A 16 -10.89 -1.17 -6.67
CA GLN A 16 -12.08 -2.01 -6.79
C GLN A 16 -12.86 -2.08 -5.47
N ILE A 17 -12.16 -2.18 -4.34
CA ILE A 17 -12.80 -2.18 -3.01
C ILE A 17 -13.52 -0.86 -2.75
N ASP A 18 -12.93 0.28 -3.15
CA ASP A 18 -13.57 1.60 -3.09
C ASP A 18 -14.83 1.66 -3.96
N MET A 19 -14.76 1.17 -5.20
CA MET A 19 -15.90 1.14 -6.12
C MET A 19 -17.06 0.33 -5.55
N LEU A 20 -16.77 -0.76 -4.83
CA LEU A 20 -17.77 -1.60 -4.17
C LEU A 20 -18.25 -1.05 -2.81
N ASP A 21 -17.47 -0.18 -2.16
CA ASP A 21 -17.87 0.50 -0.91
C ASP A 21 -18.69 1.75 -1.16
N ALA A 22 -18.60 2.32 -2.36
CA ALA A 22 -19.30 3.55 -2.70
C ALA A 22 -20.81 3.38 -2.45
N PRO A 23 -21.44 4.30 -1.70
CA PRO A 23 -22.88 4.24 -1.50
C PRO A 23 -23.55 4.25 -2.87
N SER A 24 -24.40 3.25 -3.12
CA SER A 24 -25.27 3.24 -4.28
C SER A 24 -26.31 4.33 -4.05
N ASP A 25 -25.98 5.57 -4.42
CA ASP A 25 -26.96 6.65 -4.39
C ASP A 25 -27.99 6.35 -5.48
N GLY A 26 -29.11 5.76 -5.04
CA GLY A 26 -30.25 5.48 -5.89
C GLY A 26 -30.92 6.79 -6.27
N GLY A 27 -30.42 7.47 -7.29
CA GLY A 27 -30.98 8.77 -7.64
C GLY A 27 -30.32 9.47 -8.82
N HIS A 28 -30.83 9.18 -10.02
CA HIS A 28 -30.92 10.10 -11.17
C HIS A 28 -29.64 10.62 -11.86
N SER A 29 -29.64 10.41 -13.18
CA SER A 29 -29.07 11.29 -14.22
C SER A 29 -27.55 11.53 -14.27
N GLY A 30 -26.92 10.81 -15.21
CA GLY A 30 -25.90 11.39 -16.09
C GLY A 30 -24.47 11.46 -15.56
N PHE A 31 -23.57 10.73 -16.22
CA PHE A 31 -22.13 11.00 -16.42
C PHE A 31 -21.57 12.31 -15.78
N PRO A 32 -20.44 12.35 -15.03
CA PRO A 32 -19.21 11.57 -15.19
C PRO A 32 -18.43 11.31 -13.86
N GLU A 33 -19.06 10.75 -12.81
CA GLU A 33 -18.34 10.49 -11.55
C GLU A 33 -17.30 9.36 -11.65
N PHE A 34 -17.32 8.61 -12.75
CA PHE A 34 -16.32 7.58 -13.08
C PHE A 34 -14.91 8.14 -13.37
N THR A 35 -14.79 9.45 -13.62
CA THR A 35 -13.50 10.13 -13.84
C THR A 35 -12.74 10.39 -12.53
N LEU A 36 -13.36 10.10 -11.38
CA LEU A 36 -12.81 10.15 -10.04
C LEU A 36 -12.22 8.81 -9.53
N LEU A 37 -11.79 7.91 -10.42
CA LEU A 37 -10.61 7.06 -10.19
C LEU A 37 -9.33 7.94 -10.05
N LYS A 38 -9.47 9.03 -9.29
CA LYS A 38 -8.58 10.17 -9.10
C LYS A 38 -7.35 9.66 -8.39
N ARG A 39 -6.32 9.50 -9.20
CA ARG A 39 -4.89 9.52 -8.85
C ARG A 39 -4.46 8.33 -8.00
N GLN A 40 -3.43 7.65 -8.51
CA GLN A 40 -2.65 6.63 -7.84
C GLN A 40 -2.12 7.17 -6.51
N ASN A 41 -2.92 7.05 -5.45
CA ASN A 41 -2.61 7.61 -4.15
C ASN A 41 -2.34 6.52 -3.11
N LEU A 42 -1.86 5.36 -3.55
CA LEU A 42 -1.19 4.40 -2.68
C LEU A 42 0.27 4.78 -2.59
N LYS A 43 0.72 5.10 -1.38
CA LYS A 43 2.12 5.38 -1.07
C LYS A 43 2.59 4.34 -0.08
N LEU A 44 3.56 3.55 -0.51
CA LEU A 44 4.30 2.67 0.39
C LEU A 44 5.55 3.41 0.87
N LYS A 45 5.79 3.36 2.18
CA LYS A 45 6.97 3.93 2.79
C LYS A 45 7.60 2.92 3.75
N MET A 46 8.91 2.88 3.71
CA MET A 46 9.73 2.10 4.63
C MET A 46 10.79 3.04 5.17
N TYR A 47 10.96 3.07 6.48
CA TYR A 47 11.90 3.96 7.14
C TYR A 47 13.10 3.18 7.66
N GLN A 48 14.26 3.84 7.63
CA GLN A 48 15.43 3.31 8.32
C GLN A 48 15.26 3.58 9.81
N GLU A 49 15.08 2.52 10.58
CA GLU A 49 14.91 2.61 12.02
C GLU A 49 16.09 1.96 12.73
N LYS A 50 16.96 2.79 13.30
CA LYS A 50 18.08 2.33 14.12
C LYS A 50 17.53 1.73 15.41
N GLY A 51 17.57 0.40 15.52
CA GLY A 51 17.21 -0.32 16.76
C GLY A 51 15.79 -0.88 16.81
N HIS A 52 14.98 -0.74 15.75
CA HIS A 52 13.73 -1.51 15.63
C HIS A 52 13.99 -2.84 14.93
N GLU A 53 13.71 -3.94 15.62
CA GLU A 53 13.98 -5.29 15.13
C GLU A 53 12.89 -5.80 14.17
N LEU A 54 11.69 -5.22 14.22
CA LEU A 54 10.53 -5.74 13.50
C LEU A 54 10.37 -5.07 12.13
N PRO A 55 10.53 -5.82 11.02
CA PRO A 55 10.39 -5.27 9.68
C PRO A 55 8.94 -4.89 9.40
N HIS A 56 8.70 -3.62 9.07
CA HIS A 56 7.36 -3.12 8.82
C HIS A 56 7.27 -2.14 7.64
N LEU A 57 6.05 -1.95 7.16
CA LEU A 57 5.70 -1.19 5.97
C LEU A 57 4.57 -0.22 6.31
N HIS A 58 4.76 1.05 5.98
CA HIS A 58 3.72 2.08 6.09
C HIS A 58 2.96 2.16 4.77
N VAL A 59 1.64 2.05 4.86
CA VAL A 59 0.73 2.11 3.72
C VAL A 59 -0.18 3.32 3.92
N ASP A 60 -0.10 4.27 2.99
CA ASP A 60 -0.93 5.46 2.95
C ASP A 60 -1.81 5.40 1.70
N TYR A 61 -3.13 5.35 1.90
CA TYR A 61 -4.13 5.29 0.84
C TYR A 61 -5.11 6.45 0.96
N SER A 62 -5.05 7.39 0.00
CA SER A 62 -5.65 8.72 0.14
C SER A 62 -7.18 8.79 0.04
N SER A 63 -7.89 7.73 -0.36
CA SER A 63 -9.35 7.79 -0.53
C SER A 63 -10.06 8.22 0.77
N GLN A 64 -9.52 7.83 1.93
CA GLN A 64 -10.03 8.22 3.26
C GLN A 64 -8.91 8.46 4.30
N HIS A 65 -7.73 8.94 3.87
CA HIS A 65 -6.55 9.07 4.76
C HIS A 65 -6.26 7.75 5.51
N HIS A 66 -6.37 6.65 4.77
CA HIS A 66 -6.13 5.32 5.31
C HIS A 66 -4.62 5.14 5.47
N VAL A 67 -4.14 5.46 6.67
CA VAL A 67 -2.74 5.26 7.07
C VAL A 67 -2.70 4.07 8.01
N ALA A 68 -1.94 3.05 7.63
CA ALA A 68 -1.72 1.88 8.46
C ALA A 68 -0.32 1.32 8.30
N SER A 69 0.20 0.77 9.39
CA SER A 69 1.51 0.14 9.47
C SER A 69 1.31 -1.38 9.54
N PHE A 70 2.07 -2.11 8.75
CA PHE A 70 1.99 -3.56 8.66
C PHE A 70 3.35 -4.20 8.89
N ALA A 71 3.40 -5.23 9.72
CA ALA A 71 4.56 -6.11 9.81
C ALA A 71 4.73 -6.88 8.50
N ILE A 72 5.97 -7.10 8.08
CA ILE A 72 6.29 -7.91 6.89
C ILE A 72 6.28 -9.40 7.24
N LYS A 73 6.75 -9.76 8.45
CA LYS A 73 6.82 -11.16 8.90
C LYS A 73 6.60 -11.28 10.42
N PRO A 74 5.56 -11.98 10.88
CA PRO A 74 4.39 -12.43 10.10
C PRO A 74 3.59 -11.23 9.57
N PRO A 75 2.91 -11.33 8.42
CA PRO A 75 2.14 -10.22 7.86
C PRO A 75 0.90 -9.95 8.71
N HIS A 76 0.90 -8.85 9.45
CA HIS A 76 -0.23 -8.39 10.27
C HIS A 76 -0.20 -6.88 10.41
N ARG A 77 -1.35 -6.26 10.71
CA ARG A 77 -1.42 -4.83 11.01
C ARG A 77 -0.82 -4.57 12.40
N LEU A 78 0.07 -3.58 12.45
CA LEU A 78 0.65 -3.05 13.68
C LEU A 78 -0.19 -1.88 14.20
N GLU A 79 -0.50 -0.92 13.32
CA GLU A 79 -1.19 0.30 13.69
C GLU A 79 -2.06 0.82 12.53
N GLY A 80 -3.09 1.62 12.84
CA GLY A 80 -3.90 2.33 11.85
C GLY A 80 -5.36 1.88 11.76
N THR A 81 -6.21 2.81 11.32
CA THR A 81 -7.66 2.66 11.20
C THR A 81 -8.06 2.31 9.76
N LEU A 82 -7.63 1.12 9.32
CA LEU A 82 -8.00 0.59 8.02
C LEU A 82 -9.21 -0.36 8.13
N LYS A 83 -10.19 -0.25 7.23
CA LYS A 83 -11.31 -1.22 7.19
C LYS A 83 -10.77 -2.61 6.85
N LYS A 84 -11.35 -3.66 7.45
CA LYS A 84 -10.89 -5.07 7.31
C LYS A 84 -10.69 -5.53 5.86
N LYS A 85 -11.49 -5.01 4.92
CA LYS A 85 -11.41 -5.38 3.50
C LYS A 85 -10.13 -4.88 2.81
N TYR A 86 -9.70 -3.65 3.07
CA TYR A 86 -8.42 -3.14 2.57
C TYR A 86 -7.25 -3.81 3.31
N GLU A 87 -7.41 -4.05 4.62
CA GLU A 87 -6.40 -4.79 5.43
C GLU A 87 -6.11 -6.15 4.80
N LYS A 88 -7.15 -6.91 4.46
CA LYS A 88 -7.00 -8.23 3.85
C LYS A 88 -6.21 -8.16 2.53
N ALA A 89 -6.52 -7.20 1.66
CA ALA A 89 -5.82 -7.04 0.38
C ALA A 89 -4.33 -6.70 0.59
N ILE A 90 -4.03 -5.79 1.52
CA ILE A 90 -2.66 -5.39 1.83
C ILE A 90 -1.88 -6.53 2.48
N VAL A 91 -2.45 -7.23 3.45
CA VAL A 91 -1.80 -8.36 4.13
C VAL A 91 -1.48 -9.48 3.15
N ASP A 92 -2.40 -9.78 2.24
CA ASP A 92 -2.17 -10.80 1.19
C ASP A 92 -1.05 -10.37 0.23
N TRP A 93 -1.06 -9.11 -0.19
CA TRP A 93 0.00 -8.54 -1.01
C TRP A 93 1.38 -8.58 -0.32
N ILE A 94 1.44 -8.21 0.97
CA ILE A 94 2.67 -8.30 1.78
C ILE A 94 3.14 -9.75 1.86
N LYS A 95 2.22 -10.70 2.07
CA LYS A 95 2.56 -12.13 2.15
C LYS A 95 3.22 -12.61 0.87
N VAL A 96 2.64 -12.28 -0.29
CA VAL A 96 3.16 -12.64 -1.63
C VAL A 96 4.51 -11.96 -1.91
N ASN A 97 4.69 -10.72 -1.48
CA ASN A 97 5.90 -9.93 -1.75
C ASN A 97 6.91 -9.91 -0.60
N SER A 98 6.70 -10.74 0.43
CA SER A 98 7.42 -10.67 1.70
C SER A 98 8.94 -10.82 1.54
N GLU A 99 9.41 -11.70 0.67
CA GLU A 99 10.83 -11.90 0.41
C GLU A 99 11.51 -10.65 -0.19
N LYS A 100 10.83 -9.99 -1.14
CA LYS A 100 11.32 -8.75 -1.76
C LYS A 100 11.31 -7.60 -0.76
N LEU A 101 10.23 -7.46 0.02
CA LEU A 101 10.10 -6.45 1.07
C LEU A 101 11.16 -6.62 2.17
N LEU A 102 11.45 -7.86 2.58
CA LEU A 102 12.51 -8.15 3.54
C LEU A 102 13.91 -7.81 2.99
N THR A 103 14.13 -8.03 1.70
CA THR A 103 15.39 -7.66 1.05
C THR A 103 15.58 -6.15 1.03
N ILE A 104 14.54 -5.41 0.62
CA ILE A 104 14.53 -3.94 0.66
C ILE A 104 14.72 -3.43 2.09
N TRP A 105 14.04 -4.02 3.07
CA TRP A 105 14.19 -3.68 4.49
C TRP A 105 15.62 -3.87 4.98
N ARG A 106 16.23 -5.02 4.69
CA ARG A 106 17.63 -5.30 5.07
C ARG A 106 18.61 -4.33 4.42
N GLN A 107 18.41 -4.02 3.13
CA GLN A 107 19.24 -3.05 2.43
C GLN A 107 19.11 -1.64 3.03
N LEU A 108 17.88 -1.21 3.34
CA LEU A 108 17.62 0.07 3.98
C LEU A 108 18.28 0.14 5.38
N GLN A 109 18.16 -0.93 6.16
CA GLN A 109 18.77 -1.01 7.50
C GLN A 109 20.29 -1.06 7.47
N ALA A 110 20.87 -1.67 6.42
CA ALA A 110 22.31 -1.67 6.17
C ALA A 110 22.86 -0.31 5.71
N GLY A 111 22.02 0.72 5.61
CA GLY A 111 22.40 2.06 5.16
C GLY A 111 22.30 2.27 3.65
N GLY A 112 21.57 1.41 2.94
CA GLY A 112 21.25 1.58 1.53
C GLY A 112 20.48 2.87 1.28
N ASP A 113 20.78 3.54 0.16
CA ASP A 113 20.18 4.84 -0.13
C ASP A 113 18.67 4.68 -0.37
N PRO A 114 17.82 5.39 0.39
CA PRO A 114 16.38 5.28 0.24
C PRO A 114 15.92 5.73 -1.14
N LYS A 115 16.65 6.57 -1.89
CA LYS A 115 16.25 7.01 -3.23
C LYS A 115 16.33 5.90 -4.28
N ASP A 116 17.06 4.81 -4.03
CA ASP A 116 17.12 3.64 -4.91
C ASP A 116 16.03 2.60 -4.56
N LEU A 117 15.56 2.63 -3.31
CA LEU A 117 14.56 1.72 -2.75
C LEU A 117 13.14 2.30 -2.83
N VAL A 118 13.01 3.62 -2.68
CA VAL A 118 11.75 4.37 -2.77
C VAL A 118 11.09 4.26 -4.14
N PRO A 119 11.78 4.26 -5.30
CA PRO A 119 11.17 4.00 -6.61
C PRO A 119 10.61 2.59 -6.71
N GLN A 120 11.25 1.62 -6.05
CA GLN A 120 10.71 0.26 -5.99
C GLN A 120 9.39 0.24 -5.20
N LEU A 121 9.25 1.10 -4.18
CA LEU A 121 8.03 1.21 -3.37
C LEU A 121 6.99 2.21 -3.90
N LYS A 122 7.39 3.15 -4.75
CA LYS A 122 6.54 4.14 -5.41
C LYS A 122 6.47 3.75 -6.87
N GLY A 123 5.49 2.92 -7.20
CA GLY A 123 5.19 2.51 -8.57
C GLY A 123 5.28 3.73 -9.48
N SER A 124 6.07 3.61 -10.56
CA SER A 124 6.44 4.75 -11.39
C SER A 124 5.23 5.62 -11.72
N ALA A 125 5.37 6.90 -11.36
CA ALA A 125 4.40 7.94 -11.66
C ALA A 125 4.19 8.10 -13.17
#